data_AF-A0A0C3NAZ8-F1
#
_entry.id   AF-A0A0C3NAZ8-F1
#
_cell.length_a   1.000
_cell.length_b   1.000
_cell.length_c   1.000
_cell.angle_alpha   90.00
_cell.angle_beta   90.00
_cell.angle_gamma   90.00
#
_symmetry.space_group_name_H-M   'P 1'
#
loop_
_entity.id
_entity.type
_entity.pdbx_description
1 polymer ?
#
loop_
_entity_poly.entity_id
_entity_poly.type
_entity_poly.pdbx_seq_one_letter_code
_entity_poly.pdbx_strand_id
1 'polypeptide(L)'
;DDSTLTELIEQLKSGMYKVEDEKQKECFRLLSDIDFVASRVEGSVTNRRRMRNEIWSLMYSLGSPSWFITFAPADVNHPVAIYFAEKDEYYYPDVADKDHRYKLIASNPVAGAKFFKLITEAFINHVLGYEHNRRGVYGETSGYYGTVEQ
;
A
#
# COMPACT_ATOMS: atom_id res chain seq x y z
N ASP A 1 31.38 -2.03 -19.99
CA ASP A 1 31.29 -1.53 -21.37
C ASP A 1 29.83 -1.29 -21.72
N ASP A 2 29.50 -0.12 -22.29
CA ASP A 2 28.12 0.26 -22.64
C ASP A 2 27.48 -0.69 -23.66
N SER A 3 28.29 -1.35 -24.51
CA SER A 3 27.78 -2.32 -25.48
C SER A 3 27.20 -3.55 -24.81
N THR A 4 27.85 -4.07 -23.77
CA THR A 4 27.42 -5.28 -23.04
C THR A 4 26.10 -5.04 -22.31
N LEU A 5 25.90 -3.84 -21.78
CA LEU A 5 24.65 -3.44 -21.13
C LEU A 5 23.49 -3.34 -22.13
N THR A 6 23.77 -2.77 -23.31
CA THR A 6 22.77 -2.60 -24.37
C THR A 6 22.31 -3.96 -24.93
N GLU A 7 23.26 -4.87 -25.16
CA GLU A 7 22.99 -6.25 -25.56
C GLU A 7 22.16 -7.00 -24.50
N LEU A 8 22.49 -6.83 -23.22
CA LEU A 8 21.72 -7.38 -22.10
C LEU A 8 20.27 -6.86 -22.08
N ILE A 9 20.07 -5.56 -22.32
CA ILE A 9 18.73 -4.94 -22.34
C ILE A 9 17.88 -5.50 -23.49
N GLU A 10 18.45 -5.66 -24.68
CA GLU A 10 17.73 -6.25 -25.82
C GLU A 10 17.39 -7.73 -25.57
N GLN A 11 18.33 -8.48 -24.99
CA GLN A 11 18.11 -9.88 -24.67
C GLN A 11 17.04 -10.07 -23.58
N LEU A 12 17.07 -9.27 -22.51
CA LEU A 12 16.06 -9.30 -21.44
C LEU A 12 14.65 -8.97 -21.94
N LYS A 13 14.51 -8.14 -22.98
CA LYS A 13 13.22 -7.87 -23.63
C LYS A 13 12.65 -9.08 -24.37
N SER A 14 13.51 -10.00 -24.81
CA SER A 14 13.11 -11.16 -25.61
C SER A 14 12.71 -12.40 -24.77
N GLY A 15 12.98 -12.41 -23.46
CA GLY A 15 12.50 -13.45 -22.55
C GLY A 15 13.58 -13.94 -21.56
N MET A 16 13.45 -15.20 -21.12
CA MET A 16 14.39 -15.79 -20.15
C MET A 16 15.78 -16.00 -20.77
N TYR A 17 16.76 -15.30 -20.22
CA TYR A 17 18.16 -15.38 -20.62
C TYR A 17 18.98 -16.16 -19.59
N LYS A 18 19.90 -17.02 -20.05
CA LYS A 18 20.83 -17.76 -19.22
C LYS A 18 22.18 -17.04 -19.26
N VAL A 19 22.69 -16.63 -18.10
CA VAL A 19 23.94 -15.88 -17.99
C VAL A 19 25.12 -16.83 -18.13
N GLU A 20 25.93 -16.64 -19.18
CA GLU A 20 27.09 -17.50 -19.46
C GLU A 20 28.43 -16.75 -19.32
N ASP A 21 28.45 -15.42 -19.54
CA ASP A 21 29.67 -14.61 -19.52
C ASP A 21 29.95 -13.93 -18.16
N GLU A 22 31.22 -13.76 -17.80
CA GLU A 22 31.67 -13.15 -16.54
C GLU A 22 31.35 -11.65 -16.47
N LYS A 23 31.44 -10.91 -17.58
CA LYS A 23 31.05 -9.49 -17.60
C LYS A 23 29.55 -9.30 -17.36
N GLN A 24 28.74 -10.20 -17.90
CA GLN A 24 27.30 -10.19 -17.65
C GLN A 24 26.97 -10.50 -16.19
N LYS A 25 27.67 -11.46 -15.56
CA LYS A 25 27.53 -11.74 -14.13
C LYS A 25 27.84 -10.50 -13.28
N GLU A 26 28.86 -9.73 -13.65
CA GLU A 26 29.19 -8.48 -12.96
C GLU A 26 28.09 -7.43 -13.11
N CYS A 27 27.50 -7.28 -14.30
CA CYS A 27 26.33 -6.42 -14.50
C CYS A 27 25.12 -6.86 -13.66
N PHE A 28 24.85 -8.17 -13.56
CA PHE A 28 23.78 -8.68 -12.69
C PHE A 28 24.04 -8.49 -11.21
N ARG A 29 25.31 -8.56 -10.76
CA ARG A 29 25.68 -8.21 -9.38
C ARG A 29 25.40 -6.73 -9.10
N LEU A 30 25.80 -5.84 -10.01
CA LEU A 30 25.51 -4.41 -9.88
C LEU A 30 24.00 -4.14 -9.82
N LEU A 31 23.21 -4.78 -10.68
CA LEU A 31 21.74 -4.69 -10.65
C LEU A 31 21.18 -5.20 -9.33
N SER A 32 21.69 -6.32 -8.82
CA SER A 32 21.30 -6.85 -7.51
C SER A 32 21.63 -5.89 -6.37
N ASP A 33 22.77 -5.21 -6.43
CA ASP A 33 23.16 -4.21 -5.42
C ASP A 33 22.24 -2.98 -5.47
N ILE A 34 21.89 -2.52 -6.68
CA ILE A 34 20.92 -1.44 -6.87
C ILE A 34 19.53 -1.86 -6.36
N ASP A 35 19.08 -3.06 -6.70
CA ASP A 35 17.81 -3.62 -6.21
C ASP A 35 17.82 -3.75 -4.68
N PHE A 36 18.93 -4.15 -4.08
CA PHE A 36 19.08 -4.25 -2.63
C PHE A 36 18.91 -2.87 -1.97
N VAL A 37 19.54 -1.83 -2.51
CA VAL A 37 19.36 -0.46 -1.99
C VAL A 37 17.93 0.02 -2.22
N ALA A 38 17.37 -0.19 -3.42
CA ALA A 38 16.01 0.20 -3.77
C ALA A 38 14.95 -0.52 -2.93
N SER A 39 15.21 -1.74 -2.47
CA SER A 39 14.28 -2.51 -1.62
C SER A 39 13.94 -1.81 -0.30
N ARG A 40 14.84 -0.94 0.19
CA ARG A 40 14.64 -0.15 1.42
C ARG A 40 13.91 1.17 1.18
N VAL A 41 13.69 1.54 -0.08
CA VAL A 41 12.95 2.75 -0.45
C VAL A 41 11.47 2.38 -0.57
N GLU A 42 10.64 2.95 0.29
CA GLU A 42 9.19 2.82 0.19
C GLU A 42 8.70 3.31 -1.18
N GLY A 43 7.74 2.61 -1.79
CA GLY A 43 7.27 2.91 -3.14
C GLY A 43 8.22 2.55 -4.30
N SER A 44 9.39 1.95 -4.06
CA SER A 44 10.26 1.49 -5.16
C SER A 44 9.65 0.31 -5.93
N VAL A 45 10.13 0.09 -7.16
CA VAL A 45 9.74 -1.09 -7.99
C VAL A 45 10.03 -2.39 -7.25
N THR A 46 11.19 -2.46 -6.60
CA THR A 46 11.65 -3.64 -5.84
C THR A 46 10.78 -3.87 -4.60
N ASN A 47 10.39 -2.82 -3.87
CA ASN A 47 9.47 -2.95 -2.74
C ASN A 47 8.07 -3.43 -3.20
N ARG A 48 7.53 -2.88 -4.30
CA ARG A 48 6.27 -3.39 -4.88
C ARG A 48 6.36 -4.87 -5.29
N ARG A 49 7.48 -5.29 -5.87
CA ARG A 49 7.72 -6.70 -6.21
C ARG A 49 7.75 -7.59 -4.97
N ARG A 50 8.40 -7.14 -3.89
CA ARG A 50 8.43 -7.85 -2.59
C ARG A 50 7.02 -8.00 -2.01
N MET A 51 6.26 -6.90 -1.91
CA MET A 51 4.89 -6.92 -1.38
C MET A 51 3.99 -7.87 -2.18
N ARG A 52 4.15 -7.91 -3.51
CA ARG A 52 3.44 -8.86 -4.36
C ARG A 52 3.81 -10.31 -4.03
N ASN A 53 5.10 -10.61 -3.86
CA ASN A 53 5.54 -11.96 -3.49
C ASN A 53 5.01 -12.39 -2.12
N GLU A 54 4.88 -11.46 -1.17
CA GLU A 54 4.27 -11.72 0.15
C GLU A 54 2.78 -12.04 0.05
N ILE A 55 2.04 -11.36 -0.81
CA ILE A 55 0.64 -11.70 -1.10
C ILE A 55 0.54 -13.09 -1.75
N TRP A 56 1.42 -13.41 -2.71
CA TRP A 56 1.43 -14.74 -3.34
C TRP A 56 1.76 -15.86 -2.35
N SER A 57 2.72 -15.64 -1.44
CA SER A 57 3.06 -16.64 -0.43
C SER A 57 1.92 -16.84 0.57
N LEU A 58 1.20 -15.77 0.94
CA LEU A 58 0.00 -15.83 1.77
C LEU A 58 -1.13 -16.60 1.07
N MET A 59 -1.37 -16.35 -0.22
CA MET A 59 -2.37 -17.08 -1.00
C MET A 59 -2.01 -18.56 -1.16
N TYR A 60 -0.73 -18.89 -1.27
CA TYR A 60 -0.27 -20.27 -1.33
C TYR A 60 -0.49 -21.01 0.00
N SER A 61 -0.29 -20.34 1.14
CA SER A 61 -0.43 -20.97 2.46
C SER A 61 -1.86 -21.01 2.99
N LEU A 62 -2.65 -19.95 2.79
CA LEU A 62 -4.02 -19.81 3.32
C LEU A 62 -5.11 -20.05 2.26
N GLY A 63 -4.74 -20.17 0.99
CA GLY A 63 -5.68 -20.26 -0.13
C GLY A 63 -6.00 -18.90 -0.76
N SER A 64 -6.69 -18.94 -1.90
CA SER A 64 -7.10 -17.73 -2.62
C SER A 64 -8.23 -17.01 -1.89
N PRO A 65 -8.25 -15.67 -1.87
CA PRO A 65 -9.39 -14.93 -1.36
C PRO A 65 -10.66 -15.25 -2.16
N SER A 66 -11.78 -15.39 -1.44
CA SER A 66 -13.11 -15.60 -2.04
C SER A 66 -13.89 -14.30 -2.24
N TRP A 67 -13.48 -13.22 -1.55
CA TRP A 67 -14.17 -11.93 -1.55
C TRP A 67 -13.20 -10.80 -1.86
N PHE A 68 -13.68 -9.81 -2.61
CA PHE A 68 -13.00 -8.56 -2.84
C PHE A 68 -13.88 -7.42 -2.30
N ILE A 69 -13.33 -6.59 -1.41
CA ILE A 69 -14.06 -5.52 -0.74
C ILE A 69 -13.40 -4.20 -1.08
N THR A 70 -14.16 -3.29 -1.69
CA THR A 70 -13.76 -1.90 -1.90
C THR A 70 -14.66 -1.01 -1.04
N PHE A 71 -14.08 -0.17 -0.20
CA PHE A 71 -14.80 0.88 0.51
C PHE A 71 -14.07 2.20 0.34
N ALA A 72 -14.82 3.30 0.22
CA ALA A 72 -14.31 4.64 0.03
C ALA A 72 -14.80 5.52 1.19
N PRO A 73 -13.93 5.83 2.18
CA PRO A 73 -14.29 6.73 3.27
C PRO A 73 -14.63 8.13 2.73
N ALA A 74 -15.81 8.66 3.07
CA ALA A 74 -16.26 9.97 2.59
C ALA A 74 -15.76 11.11 3.51
N ASP A 75 -14.48 11.46 3.37
CA ASP A 75 -13.78 12.48 4.18
C ASP A 75 -14.51 13.84 4.22
N VAL A 76 -15.02 14.35 3.11
CA VAL A 76 -15.72 15.65 3.07
C VAL A 76 -17.01 15.67 3.88
N ASN A 77 -17.68 14.52 3.99
CA ASN A 77 -18.98 14.41 4.63
C ASN A 77 -18.92 13.82 6.05
N HIS A 78 -17.74 13.36 6.48
CA HIS A 78 -17.61 12.67 7.75
C HIS A 78 -17.16 13.64 8.86
N PRO A 79 -17.93 13.81 9.95
CA PRO A 79 -17.60 14.74 11.04
C PRO A 79 -16.20 14.51 11.63
N VAL A 80 -15.78 13.25 11.78
CA VAL A 80 -14.43 12.91 12.29
C VAL A 80 -13.31 13.38 11.35
N ALA A 81 -13.53 13.37 10.04
CA ALA A 81 -12.55 13.89 9.09
C ALA A 81 -12.43 15.42 9.19
N ILE A 82 -13.56 16.11 9.35
CA ILE A 82 -13.61 17.56 9.59
C ILE A 82 -12.92 17.91 10.92
N TYR A 83 -13.20 17.14 11.98
CA TYR A 83 -12.53 17.28 13.27
C TYR A 83 -11.00 17.17 13.15
N PHE A 84 -10.49 16.22 12.36
CA PHE A 84 -9.04 16.12 12.13
C PHE A 84 -8.47 17.27 11.27
N ALA A 85 -9.31 17.96 10.48
CA ALA A 85 -8.92 19.07 9.63
C ALA A 85 -8.92 20.41 10.36
N GLU A 86 -9.81 20.57 11.34
CA GLU A 86 -9.89 21.74 12.21
C GLU A 86 -8.71 21.83 13.19
N LYS A 87 -8.41 23.05 13.63
CA LYS A 87 -7.30 23.34 14.55
C LYS A 87 -7.85 23.45 15.98
N ASP A 88 -8.02 22.31 16.64
CA ASP A 88 -8.11 22.15 18.11
C ASP A 88 -9.18 22.97 18.88
N GLU A 89 -10.31 23.34 18.27
CA GLU A 89 -11.47 23.84 19.02
C GLU A 89 -12.54 22.75 19.14
N TYR A 90 -13.19 22.68 20.31
CA TYR A 90 -14.25 21.72 20.62
C TYR A 90 -15.26 21.64 19.46
N TYR A 91 -15.32 20.49 18.80
CA TYR A 91 -16.27 20.27 17.71
C TYR A 91 -17.68 20.15 18.27
N TYR A 92 -18.43 21.26 18.20
CA TYR A 92 -19.88 21.22 18.20
C TYR A 92 -20.32 20.91 16.76
N PRO A 93 -21.30 20.00 16.56
CA PRO A 93 -21.77 19.64 15.23
C PRO A 93 -22.60 20.79 14.63
N ASP A 94 -21.95 21.89 14.30
CA ASP A 94 -22.47 22.84 13.32
C ASP A 94 -22.06 22.30 11.95
N VAL A 95 -23.06 22.06 11.09
CA VAL A 95 -22.84 21.44 9.80
C VAL A 95 -22.27 22.53 8.88
N ALA A 96 -20.95 22.64 8.87
CA ALA A 96 -20.26 23.55 7.98
C ALA A 96 -20.73 23.36 6.53
N ASP A 97 -20.88 24.48 5.82
CA ASP A 97 -21.26 24.46 4.41
C ASP A 97 -20.31 23.57 3.59
N LYS A 98 -20.84 22.98 2.51
CA LYS A 98 -20.11 22.07 1.64
C LYS A 98 -18.78 22.67 1.16
N ASP A 99 -18.78 23.92 0.70
CA ASP A 99 -17.58 24.56 0.16
C ASP A 99 -16.53 24.81 1.26
N HIS A 100 -16.99 25.08 2.48
CA HIS A 100 -16.10 25.23 3.63
C HIS A 100 -15.41 23.91 3.97
N ARG A 101 -16.15 22.80 4.00
CA ARG A 101 -15.60 21.46 4.26
C ARG A 101 -14.57 21.04 3.22
N TYR A 102 -14.84 21.30 1.94
CA TYR A 102 -13.85 21.05 0.88
C TYR A 102 -12.56 21.84 1.09
N LYS A 103 -12.67 23.14 1.39
CA LYS A 103 -11.51 24.00 1.64
C LYS A 103 -10.71 23.53 2.85
N LEU A 104 -11.37 23.13 3.93
CA LEU A 104 -10.72 22.61 5.14
C LEU A 104 -9.87 21.38 4.84
N ILE A 105 -10.44 20.37 4.19
CA ILE A 105 -9.71 19.13 3.87
C ILE A 105 -8.58 19.40 2.87
N ALA A 106 -8.86 20.20 1.82
CA ALA A 106 -7.84 20.57 0.85
C ALA A 106 -6.67 21.33 1.49
N SER A 107 -6.93 22.14 2.52
CA SER A 107 -5.90 22.88 3.25
C SER A 107 -5.10 22.04 4.25
N ASN A 108 -5.60 20.85 4.61
CA ASN A 108 -4.99 19.96 5.60
C ASN A 108 -5.05 18.49 5.13
N PRO A 109 -4.18 18.07 4.19
CA PRO A 109 -4.17 16.69 3.68
C PRO A 109 -3.84 15.65 4.76
N VAL A 110 -3.17 16.05 5.84
CA VAL A 110 -2.88 15.18 6.99
C VAL A 110 -4.17 14.72 7.68
N ALA A 111 -5.21 15.56 7.68
CA ALA A 111 -6.52 15.20 8.22
C ALA A 111 -7.17 14.05 7.45
N GLY A 112 -7.12 14.11 6.12
CA GLY A 112 -7.59 13.03 5.24
C GLY A 112 -6.83 11.73 5.51
N ALA A 113 -5.51 11.79 5.67
CA ALA A 113 -4.70 10.63 6.01
C ALA A 113 -5.04 10.03 7.39
N LYS A 114 -5.24 10.86 8.41
CA LYS A 114 -5.67 10.42 9.75
C LYS A 114 -7.05 9.77 9.72
N PHE A 115 -7.98 10.37 8.98
CA PHE A 115 -9.31 9.82 8.79
C PHE A 115 -9.28 8.48 8.06
N PHE A 116 -8.56 8.39 6.95
CA PHE A 116 -8.37 7.15 6.20
C PHE A 116 -7.80 6.05 7.08
N LYS A 117 -6.76 6.36 7.87
CA LYS A 117 -6.15 5.42 8.81
C LYS A 117 -7.18 4.94 9.85
N LEU A 118 -7.89 5.86 10.50
CA LEU A 118 -8.91 5.53 11.50
C LEU A 118 -9.98 4.60 10.94
N ILE A 119 -10.55 4.92 9.78
CA ILE A 119 -11.62 4.11 9.17
C ILE A 119 -11.10 2.73 8.73
N THR A 120 -9.89 2.68 8.18
CA THR A 120 -9.26 1.42 7.75
C THR A 120 -8.96 0.51 8.94
N GLU A 121 -8.37 1.05 10.00
CA GLU A 121 -8.11 0.31 11.25
C GLU A 121 -9.43 -0.15 11.90
N ALA A 122 -10.44 0.72 11.96
CA ALA A 122 -11.76 0.35 12.47
C ALA A 122 -12.41 -0.78 11.66
N PHE A 123 -12.25 -0.77 10.33
CA PHE A 123 -12.74 -1.84 9.46
C PHE A 123 -12.02 -3.18 9.75
N ILE A 124 -10.68 -3.17 9.81
CA ILE A 124 -9.89 -4.37 10.09
C ILE A 124 -10.22 -4.93 11.49
N ASN A 125 -10.32 -4.05 12.48
CA ASN A 125 -10.50 -4.45 13.87
C ASN A 125 -11.94 -4.83 14.21
N HIS A 126 -12.92 -4.18 13.57
CA HIS A 126 -14.31 -4.34 13.92
C HIS A 126 -15.16 -5.09 12.92
N VAL A 127 -14.88 -4.98 11.63
CA VAL A 127 -15.59 -5.77 10.62
C VAL A 127 -14.89 -7.11 10.41
N LEU A 128 -13.57 -7.13 10.27
CA LEU A 128 -12.81 -8.38 10.07
C LEU A 128 -12.46 -9.08 11.40
N GLY A 129 -12.35 -8.32 12.49
CA GLY A 129 -12.13 -8.88 13.83
C GLY A 129 -10.68 -9.26 14.12
N TYR A 130 -9.70 -8.79 13.33
CA TYR A 130 -8.32 -9.27 13.35
C TYR A 130 -7.62 -9.09 14.71
N GLU A 131 -7.59 -7.89 15.29
CA GLU A 131 -6.84 -7.65 16.53
C GLU A 131 -7.52 -8.14 17.81
N HIS A 132 -8.82 -8.45 17.76
CA HIS A 132 -9.63 -8.67 18.96
C HIS A 132 -9.93 -10.15 19.24
N ASN A 133 -9.26 -11.09 18.55
CA ASN A 133 -9.51 -12.55 18.65
C ASN A 133 -11.00 -12.90 18.63
N ARG A 134 -11.77 -12.15 17.83
CA ARG A 134 -13.20 -12.29 17.73
C ARG A 134 -13.56 -12.61 16.29
N ARG A 135 -14.63 -13.39 16.14
CA ARG A 135 -15.19 -13.68 14.83
C ARG A 135 -15.69 -12.38 14.19
N GLY A 136 -15.12 -12.03 13.05
CA GLY A 136 -15.58 -10.92 12.22
C GLY A 136 -16.88 -11.28 11.48
N VAL A 137 -17.41 -10.31 10.75
CA VAL A 137 -18.64 -10.48 9.94
C VAL A 137 -18.48 -11.59 8.90
N TYR A 138 -17.27 -11.77 8.37
CA TYR A 138 -16.95 -12.77 7.35
C TYR A 138 -16.40 -14.09 7.91
N GLY A 139 -16.33 -14.25 9.23
CA GLY A 139 -15.76 -15.43 9.88
C GLY A 139 -14.51 -15.13 10.70
N GLU A 140 -13.74 -16.17 10.99
CA GLU A 140 -12.48 -16.07 11.72
C GLU A 140 -11.36 -15.70 10.76
N THR A 141 -10.56 -14.69 11.12
CA THR A 141 -9.46 -14.21 10.27
C THR A 141 -8.22 -15.08 10.50
N SER A 142 -7.85 -15.89 9.50
CA SER A 142 -6.66 -16.77 9.57
C SER A 142 -5.33 -16.07 9.29
N GLY A 143 -5.37 -14.88 8.68
CA GLY A 143 -4.18 -14.08 8.38
C GLY A 143 -4.55 -12.74 7.78
N TYR A 144 -3.68 -11.75 7.94
CA TYR A 144 -3.86 -10.40 7.44
C TYR A 144 -2.55 -9.91 6.81
N TYR A 145 -2.67 -9.30 5.64
CA TYR A 145 -1.60 -8.57 4.98
C TYR A 145 -2.16 -7.24 4.49
N GLY A 146 -1.48 -6.14 4.82
CA GLY A 146 -1.95 -4.79 4.53
C GLY A 146 -0.81 -3.90 4.06
N THR A 147 -1.09 -3.10 3.02
CA THR A 147 -0.14 -2.13 2.47
C THR A 147 -0.87 -0.83 2.16
N VAL A 148 -0.19 0.28 2.34
CA VAL A 148 -0.65 1.58 1.85
C VAL A 148 0.24 1.93 0.64
N GLU A 149 -0.37 2.12 -0.52
CA GLU A 149 0.34 2.66 -1.69
C GLU A 149 0.39 4.19 -1.57
N GLN A 150 1.58 4.75 -1.84
CA GLN A 150 1.87 6.18 -1.77
C GLN A 150 1.93 6.77 -3.18
#